data_AF-A0AA46I5C3-F1
#
_entry.id   AF-A0AA46I5C3-F1
#
_cell.length_a   1.000
_cell.length_b   1.000
_cell.length_c   1.000
_cell.angle_alpha   90.00
_cell.angle_beta   90.00
_cell.angle_gamma   90.00
#
_symmetry.space_group_name_H-M   'P 1'
#
loop_
_entity.id
_entity.type
_entity.pdbx_description
1 polymer ?
#
loop_
_entity_poly.entity_id
_entity_poly.type
_entity_poly.pdbx_seq_one_letter_code
_entity_poly.pdbx_strand_id
1 'polypeptide(L)'
;MDLEELDIIDEYKKLYRLSSEENRELNQKEIDEEYISLLSQKKIEIKKKLEKIELKNLNNEIKIELKELIEEILDIENGNQKLYKEKIGDIKKDIIALHHEKKLKNTYMKTGINKK
;
A
#
# COMPACT_ATOMS: atom_id res chain seq x y z
N MET A 1 -1.66 -26.63 -21.16
CA MET A 1 -1.51 -25.78 -19.97
C MET A 1 -2.26 -26.48 -18.85
N ASP A 2 -1.57 -26.83 -17.77
CA ASP A 2 -2.18 -27.48 -16.60
C ASP A 2 -3.19 -26.52 -15.94
N LEU A 3 -4.26 -27.07 -15.35
CA LEU A 3 -5.23 -26.27 -14.60
C LEU A 3 -4.58 -25.64 -13.36
N GLU A 4 -3.62 -26.32 -12.73
CA GLU A 4 -2.88 -25.76 -11.59
C GLU A 4 -1.92 -24.64 -12.03
N GLU A 5 -1.31 -24.77 -13.21
CA GLU A 5 -0.43 -23.75 -13.81
C GLU A 5 -1.20 -22.46 -14.18
N LEU A 6 -2.40 -22.62 -14.74
CA LEU A 6 -3.32 -21.50 -15.01
C LEU A 6 -3.70 -20.77 -13.72
N ASP A 7 -4.01 -21.51 -12.65
CA ASP A 7 -4.44 -20.95 -11.37
C ASP A 7 -3.33 -20.10 -10.71
N ILE A 8 -2.06 -20.50 -10.80
CA ILE A 8 -0.93 -19.72 -10.25
C ILE A 8 -0.78 -18.38 -10.96
N ILE A 9 -0.74 -18.41 -12.30
CA ILE A 9 -0.59 -17.19 -13.11
C ILE A 9 -1.74 -16.22 -12.81
N ASP A 10 -2.97 -16.74 -12.71
CA ASP A 10 -4.14 -15.92 -12.42
C ASP A 10 -4.09 -15.28 -11.03
N GLU A 11 -3.62 -15.99 -10.01
CA GLU A 11 -3.46 -15.41 -8.67
C GLU A 11 -2.37 -14.31 -8.66
N TYR A 12 -1.25 -14.48 -9.38
CA TYR A 12 -0.26 -13.40 -9.53
C TYR A 12 -0.80 -12.22 -10.35
N LYS A 13 -1.59 -12.44 -11.40
CA LYS A 13 -2.25 -11.37 -12.17
C LYS A 13 -3.26 -10.60 -11.32
N LYS A 14 -3.98 -11.27 -10.42
CA LYS A 14 -4.83 -10.61 -9.42
C LYS A 14 -4.00 -9.78 -8.45
N LEU A 15 -2.88 -10.32 -7.95
CA LEU A 15 -1.99 -9.59 -7.05
C LEU A 15 -1.45 -8.32 -7.70
N TYR A 16 -0.94 -8.42 -8.94
CA TYR A 16 -0.50 -7.28 -9.74
C TYR A 16 -1.55 -6.19 -9.85
N ARG A 17 -2.79 -6.56 -10.17
CA ARG A 17 -3.90 -5.61 -10.32
C ARG A 17 -4.18 -4.88 -9.00
N LEU A 18 -4.23 -5.61 -7.89
CA LEU A 18 -4.47 -5.00 -6.57
C LEU A 18 -3.33 -4.08 -6.14
N SER A 19 -2.08 -4.48 -6.39
CA SER A 19 -0.90 -3.64 -6.10
C SER A 19 -0.92 -2.36 -6.95
N SER A 20 -1.32 -2.46 -8.21
CA SER A 20 -1.48 -1.32 -9.12
C SER A 20 -2.63 -0.39 -8.70
N GLU A 21 -3.77 -0.95 -8.30
CA GLU A 21 -4.92 -0.18 -7.78
C GLU A 21 -4.56 0.58 -6.51
N GLU A 22 -3.86 -0.07 -5.58
CA GLU A 22 -3.36 0.57 -4.36
C GLU A 22 -2.36 1.69 -4.68
N ASN A 23 -1.45 1.46 -5.64
CA ASN A 23 -0.51 2.49 -6.09
C ASN A 23 -1.25 3.72 -6.62
N ARG A 24 -2.27 3.49 -7.45
CA ARG A 24 -3.10 4.56 -8.00
C ARG A 24 -3.82 5.33 -6.89
N GLU A 25 -4.38 4.64 -5.91
CA GLU A 25 -5.06 5.26 -4.76
C GLU A 25 -4.12 6.11 -3.92
N LEU A 26 -2.92 5.60 -3.60
CA LEU A 26 -1.91 6.33 -2.82
C LEU A 26 -1.38 7.60 -3.49
N ASN A 27 -1.42 7.66 -4.82
CA ASN A 27 -1.03 8.83 -5.61
C ASN A 27 -2.13 9.91 -5.71
N GLN A 28 -3.34 9.64 -5.23
CA GLN A 28 -4.39 10.65 -5.19
C GLN A 28 -4.09 11.72 -4.13
N LYS A 29 -4.70 12.91 -4.32
CA LYS A 29 -4.59 14.01 -3.36
C LYS A 29 -5.26 13.67 -2.04
N GLU A 30 -6.47 13.10 -2.14
CA GLU A 30 -7.23 12.54 -1.03
C GLU A 30 -7.21 11.03 -1.18
N ILE A 31 -6.95 10.33 -0.08
CA ILE A 31 -6.85 8.87 -0.06
C ILE A 31 -8.11 8.32 0.58
N ASP A 32 -8.71 7.33 -0.07
CA ASP A 32 -9.73 6.49 0.55
C ASP A 32 -9.05 5.40 1.41
N GLU A 33 -8.90 5.66 2.71
CA GLU A 33 -8.26 4.75 3.66
C GLU A 33 -9.01 3.42 3.81
N GLU A 34 -10.35 3.43 3.68
CA GLU A 34 -11.16 2.21 3.74
C GLU A 34 -10.91 1.33 2.52
N TYR A 35 -10.85 1.94 1.34
CA TYR A 35 -10.54 1.22 0.10
C TYR A 35 -9.10 0.67 0.11
N ILE A 36 -8.11 1.43 0.57
CA ILE A 36 -6.73 0.91 0.75
C ILE A 36 -6.69 -0.28 1.71
N SER A 37 -7.43 -0.21 2.82
CA SER A 37 -7.53 -1.31 3.78
C SER A 37 -8.12 -2.58 3.13
N LEU A 38 -9.18 -2.40 2.32
CA LEU A 38 -9.79 -3.50 1.56
C LEU A 38 -8.82 -4.12 0.55
N LEU A 39 -8.06 -3.30 -0.20
CA LEU A 39 -7.05 -3.78 -1.13
C LEU A 39 -5.96 -4.58 -0.40
N SER A 40 -5.48 -4.09 0.74
CA SER A 40 -4.48 -4.76 1.57
C SER A 40 -4.96 -6.14 2.05
N GLN A 41 -6.22 -6.23 2.51
CA GLN A 41 -6.81 -7.49 2.94
C GLN A 41 -6.87 -8.52 1.79
N LYS A 42 -7.35 -8.11 0.61
CA LYS A 42 -7.40 -8.98 -0.58
C LYS A 42 -6.01 -9.48 -1.00
N LYS A 43 -5.00 -8.60 -0.95
CA LYS A 43 -3.61 -9.00 -1.25
C LYS A 43 -3.09 -10.04 -0.27
N ILE A 44 -3.41 -9.91 1.03
CA ILE A 44 -3.03 -10.90 2.05
C ILE A 44 -3.67 -12.26 1.74
N GLU A 45 -4.94 -12.30 1.35
CA GLU A 45 -5.62 -13.55 0.99
C GLU A 45 -4.96 -14.23 -0.21
N ILE A 46 -4.61 -13.48 -1.26
CA ILE A 46 -3.93 -14.02 -2.44
C ILE A 46 -2.53 -14.53 -2.06
N LYS A 47 -1.75 -13.76 -1.30
CA LYS A 47 -0.41 -14.19 -0.83
C LYS A 47 -0.50 -15.51 -0.06
N LYS A 48 -1.49 -15.68 0.83
CA LYS A 48 -1.74 -16.95 1.54
C LYS A 48 -2.13 -18.11 0.63
N LYS A 49 -2.78 -17.85 -0.50
CA LYS A 49 -3.06 -18.90 -1.50
C LYS A 49 -1.77 -19.29 -2.21
N LEU A 50 -1.00 -18.31 -2.69
CA LEU A 50 0.26 -18.52 -3.38
C LEU A 50 1.28 -19.29 -2.52
N GLU A 51 1.34 -19.02 -1.20
CA GLU A 51 2.18 -19.77 -0.25
C GLU A 51 1.88 -21.27 -0.17
N LYS A 52 0.65 -21.68 -0.52
CA LYS A 52 0.23 -23.10 -0.47
C LYS A 52 0.54 -23.85 -1.75
N ILE A 53 0.88 -23.15 -2.83
CA ILE A 53 1.10 -23.78 -4.13
C ILE A 53 2.54 -24.23 -4.23
N GLU A 54 2.76 -25.52 -4.47
CA GLU A 54 4.10 -26.03 -4.73
C GLU A 54 4.51 -25.69 -6.17
N LEU A 55 5.49 -24.80 -6.35
CA LEU A 55 6.01 -24.42 -7.68
C LEU A 55 6.86 -25.52 -8.35
N LYS A 56 6.68 -26.79 -7.96
CA LYS A 56 7.42 -27.92 -8.52
C LYS A 56 6.80 -28.29 -9.87
N ASN A 57 7.65 -28.60 -10.84
CA ASN A 57 7.26 -29.05 -12.18
C ASN A 57 6.59 -28.04 -13.13
N LEU A 58 6.63 -26.73 -12.84
CA LEU A 58 6.16 -25.71 -13.79
C LEU A 58 6.93 -25.77 -15.11
N ASN A 59 6.21 -25.60 -16.22
CA ASN A 59 6.81 -25.36 -17.53
C ASN A 59 7.80 -24.17 -17.49
N ASN A 60 8.91 -24.26 -18.22
CA ASN A 60 9.89 -23.20 -18.35
C ASN A 60 9.31 -21.87 -18.86
N GLU A 61 8.36 -21.91 -19.80
CA GLU A 61 7.68 -20.69 -20.28
C GLU A 61 6.91 -20.00 -19.16
N ILE A 62 6.19 -20.78 -18.34
CA ILE A 62 5.43 -20.28 -17.19
C ILE A 62 6.36 -19.73 -16.11
N LYS A 63 7.51 -20.36 -15.88
CA LYS A 63 8.51 -19.81 -14.95
C LYS A 63 9.03 -18.44 -15.38
N ILE A 64 9.23 -18.24 -16.69
CA ILE A 64 9.66 -16.95 -17.23
C ILE A 64 8.55 -15.91 -17.06
N GLU A 65 7.32 -16.23 -17.47
CA GLU A 65 6.17 -15.32 -17.31
C GLU A 65 5.95 -14.94 -15.83
N LEU A 66 5.99 -15.93 -14.93
CA LEU A 66 5.85 -15.67 -13.49
C LEU A 66 6.99 -14.81 -12.94
N LYS A 67 8.23 -15.04 -13.40
CA LYS A 67 9.37 -14.24 -12.95
C LYS A 67 9.19 -12.77 -13.33
N GLU A 68 8.87 -12.49 -14.59
CA GLU A 68 8.65 -11.12 -15.08
C GLU A 68 7.49 -10.45 -14.31
N LEU A 69 6.37 -11.16 -14.15
CA LEU A 69 5.22 -10.65 -13.41
C LEU A 69 5.53 -10.39 -11.93
N ILE A 70 6.31 -11.27 -11.28
CA ILE A 70 6.75 -11.08 -9.89
C ILE A 70 7.66 -9.87 -9.76
N GLU A 71 8.61 -9.67 -10.69
CA GLU A 71 9.49 -8.50 -10.69
C GLU A 71 8.67 -7.21 -10.79
N GLU A 72 7.68 -7.15 -11.69
CA GLU A 72 6.77 -6.00 -11.80
C GLU A 72 5.97 -5.75 -10.51
N ILE A 73 5.43 -6.80 -9.88
CA ILE A 73 4.71 -6.70 -8.61
C ILE A 73 5.62 -6.14 -7.51
N LEU A 74 6.87 -6.61 -7.44
CA LEU A 74 7.83 -6.15 -6.43
C LEU A 74 8.15 -4.66 -6.61
N ASP A 75 8.33 -4.20 -7.83
CA ASP A 75 8.58 -2.79 -8.12
C ASP A 75 7.41 -1.90 -7.69
N ILE A 76 6.17 -2.33 -7.97
CA ILE A 76 4.96 -1.61 -7.55
C ILE A 76 4.85 -1.57 -6.03
N GLU A 77 5.00 -2.70 -5.35
CA GLU A 77 4.89 -2.79 -3.89
C GLU A 77 6.00 -1.97 -3.20
N ASN A 78 7.21 -1.93 -3.76
CA ASN A 78 8.29 -1.06 -3.30
C ASN A 78 7.93 0.42 -3.45
N GLY A 79 7.27 0.79 -4.57
CA GLY A 79 6.69 2.11 -4.77
C GLY A 79 5.65 2.47 -3.70
N ASN A 80 4.70 1.56 -3.45
CA ASN A 80 3.64 1.75 -2.45
C ASN A 80 4.23 1.95 -1.05
N GLN A 81 5.24 1.18 -0.68
CA GLN A 81 5.95 1.34 0.60
C GLN A 81 6.60 2.72 0.77
N LYS A 82 7.13 3.31 -0.31
CA LYS A 82 7.69 4.67 -0.27
C LYS A 82 6.57 5.69 -0.04
N LEU A 83 5.47 5.58 -0.78
CA LEU A 83 4.31 6.46 -0.62
C LEU A 83 3.74 6.42 0.80
N TYR A 84 3.60 5.23 1.40
CA TYR A 84 3.17 5.11 2.80
C TYR A 84 4.09 5.85 3.76
N LYS A 85 5.42 5.74 3.59
CA LYS A 85 6.39 6.44 4.44
C LYS A 85 6.28 7.96 4.31
N GLU A 86 6.08 8.47 3.10
CA GLU A 86 5.88 9.89 2.84
C GLU A 86 4.63 10.41 3.55
N LYS A 87 3.48 9.73 3.38
CA LYS A 87 2.22 10.11 4.02
C LYS A 87 2.29 10.08 5.55
N ILE A 88 2.90 9.05 6.14
CA ILE A 88 3.15 8.99 7.60
C ILE A 88 4.05 10.16 8.05
N GLY A 89 5.03 10.54 7.24
CA GLY A 89 5.87 11.70 7.49
C GLY A 89 5.08 13.00 7.56
N ASP A 90 4.12 13.20 6.66
CA ASP A 90 3.27 14.39 6.64
C ASP A 90 2.31 14.44 7.84
N ILE A 91 1.67 13.32 8.20
CA ILE A 91 0.84 13.23 9.41
C ILE A 91 1.64 13.62 10.67
N LYS A 92 2.91 13.18 10.77
CA LYS A 92 3.77 13.56 11.91
C LYS A 92 4.03 15.06 11.96
N LYS A 93 4.22 15.73 10.81
CA LYS A 93 4.40 17.19 10.75
C LYS A 93 3.12 17.90 11.20
N ASP A 94 1.96 17.44 10.77
CA ASP A 94 0.66 18.03 11.14
C ASP A 94 0.41 17.91 12.65
N ILE A 95 0.70 16.75 13.25
CA ILE A 95 0.60 16.56 14.70
C ILE A 95 1.51 17.54 15.45
N ILE A 96 2.74 17.73 15.00
CA ILE A 96 3.69 18.69 15.60
C ILE A 96 3.12 20.11 15.48
N ALA A 97 2.65 20.51 14.29
CA ALA A 97 2.06 21.82 14.06
C ALA A 97 0.87 22.10 14.99
N LEU A 98 -0.06 21.14 15.11
CA LEU A 98 -1.21 21.22 16.03
C LEU A 98 -0.78 21.35 17.49
N HIS A 99 0.28 20.65 17.91
CA HIS A 99 0.83 20.78 19.26
C HIS A 99 1.39 22.19 19.52
N HIS A 100 2.14 22.74 18.56
CA HIS A 100 2.64 24.11 18.64
C HIS A 100 1.52 25.14 18.68
N GLU A 101 0.50 25.00 17.83
CA GLU A 101 -0.67 25.87 17.81
C GLU A 101 -1.40 25.85 19.16
N LYS A 102 -1.62 24.65 19.74
CA LYS A 102 -2.22 24.49 21.07
C LYS A 102 -1.40 25.20 22.15
N LYS A 103 -0.06 25.09 22.10
CA LYS A 103 0.83 25.77 23.04
C LYS A 103 0.72 27.29 22.91
N LEU A 104 0.70 27.82 21.69
CA LEU A 104 0.53 29.26 21.44
C LEU A 104 -0.82 29.78 21.94
N LYS A 105 -1.92 29.07 21.65
CA LYS A 105 -3.27 29.40 22.17
C LYS A 105 -3.29 29.44 23.70
N ASN A 106 -2.67 28.46 24.35
CA ASN A 106 -2.58 28.42 25.81
C ASN A 106 -1.77 29.58 26.38
N THR A 107 -0.64 29.93 25.75
CA THR A 107 0.16 31.10 26.16
C THR A 107 -0.63 32.39 26.00
N TYR A 108 -1.32 32.57 24.87
CA TYR A 108 -2.18 33.73 24.62
C TYR A 108 -3.30 33.88 25.65
N MET A 109 -3.96 32.78 26.04
CA MET A 109 -4.97 32.82 27.11
C MET A 109 -4.36 33.18 28.48
N LYS A 110 -3.12 32.76 28.77
CA LYS A 110 -2.43 33.05 30.04
C LYS A 110 -1.92 34.49 30.14
N THR A 111 -1.63 35.15 29.02
CA THR A 111 -1.09 36.52 29.05
C THR A 111 -2.15 37.59 29.30
N GLY A 112 -3.43 37.23 29.40
CA GLY A 112 -4.51 38.18 29.73
C GLY A 112 -4.71 39.28 28.68
N ILE A 113 -4.17 39.12 27.47
CA ILE A 113 -4.34 40.06 26.35
C ILE A 113 -5.76 39.86 25.82
N ASN A 114 -6.73 40.54 26.43
CA ASN A 114 -8.08 40.63 25.89
C ASN A 114 -8.00 41.29 24.50
N LYS A 115 -8.57 40.63 23.47
CA LYS A 115 -8.80 41.26 22.17
C LYS A 115 -9.54 42.58 22.40
N LYS A 116 -8.88 43.70 22.10
CA LYS A 116 -9.59 44.97 21.85
C LYS A 116 -10.36 44.87 20.56
#